data_AF-A0A383EUX0-F1
#
_entry.id   AF-A0A383EUX0-F1
#
_cell.length_a   1.000
_cell.length_b   1.000
_cell.length_c   1.000
_cell.angle_alpha   90.00
_cell.angle_beta   90.00
_cell.angle_gamma   90.00
#
_symmetry.space_group_name_H-M   'P 1'
#
loop_
_entity.id
_entity.type
_entity.pdbx_description
1 polymer ?
#
loop_
_entity_poly.entity_id
_entity_poly.type
_entity_poly.pdbx_seq_one_letter_code
_entity_poly.pdbx_strand_id
1 'polypeptide(L)'
;LMAVVVYIKPVAAEAAKIKPASLHLGRRPTGQPAYYFSDWIIDRLTDYLGPTERNLVILTTLDREMQHHAERIFAKLFTGPARKRKIGQGALLAMAPNGAVRAMVGGRDYRRSQYNRATQARRQPGSAFKPVVFLAGLELGLRSDTTFNDKPITVDGWSPKNYANKYRGQLTFSQALAYSSNSVAVQVSERVGRDLVIDAARRLGMTSRIATHPSIALGTAEVGLLELT
;
A
#
# COMPACT_ATOMS: atom_id res chain seq x y z
N LEU A 1 52.08 10.78 -7.27
CA LEU A 1 52.42 10.01 -6.05
C LEU A 1 52.93 8.60 -6.37
N MET A 2 52.11 7.69 -6.94
CA MET A 2 52.51 6.30 -7.20
C MET A 2 53.80 6.12 -8.02
N ALA A 3 54.08 6.99 -9.00
CA ALA A 3 55.34 6.96 -9.75
C ALA A 3 56.55 7.46 -8.95
N VAL A 4 56.33 8.40 -8.02
CA VAL A 4 57.39 8.97 -7.16
C VAL A 4 57.83 7.95 -6.11
N VAL A 5 56.91 7.11 -5.64
CA VAL A 5 57.18 6.00 -4.73
C VAL A 5 57.36 4.65 -5.47
N VAL A 6 57.64 4.68 -6.79
CA VAL A 6 58.09 3.54 -7.62
C VAL A 6 57.08 2.39 -7.79
N TYR A 7 55.80 2.57 -7.44
CA TYR A 7 54.76 1.55 -7.69
C TYR A 7 54.40 1.40 -9.17
N ILE A 8 54.61 2.45 -9.97
CA ILE A 8 54.38 2.44 -11.42
C ILE A 8 55.50 3.19 -12.13
N LYS A 9 55.80 2.81 -13.39
CA LYS A 9 56.76 3.54 -14.22
C LYS A 9 56.24 4.95 -14.54
N PRO A 10 57.12 5.98 -14.64
CA PRO A 10 56.71 7.34 -14.98
C PRO A 10 55.89 7.44 -16.28
N VAL A 11 56.25 6.65 -17.30
CA VAL A 11 55.51 6.57 -18.57
C VAL A 11 54.09 6.02 -18.39
N ALA A 12 53.90 5.03 -17.50
CA ALA A 12 52.57 4.50 -17.19
C ALA A 12 51.72 5.52 -16.40
N ALA A 13 52.35 6.33 -15.55
CA ALA A 13 51.66 7.42 -14.86
C ALA A 13 51.19 8.52 -15.81
N GLU A 14 52.02 8.88 -16.80
CA GLU A 14 51.65 9.89 -17.79
C GLU A 14 50.54 9.38 -18.72
N ALA A 15 50.63 8.12 -19.16
CA ALA A 15 49.55 7.46 -19.92
C ALA A 15 48.23 7.41 -19.15
N ALA A 16 48.26 7.17 -17.82
CA ALA A 16 47.06 7.15 -16.97
C ALA A 16 46.45 8.56 -16.76
N LYS A 17 47.24 9.63 -16.80
CA LYS A 17 46.71 11.01 -16.77
C LYS A 17 46.03 11.39 -18.09
N ILE A 18 46.60 10.95 -19.21
CA ILE A 18 46.07 11.20 -20.56
C ILE A 18 44.77 10.41 -20.80
N LYS A 19 44.63 9.24 -20.17
CA LYS A 19 43.44 8.39 -20.23
C LYS A 19 42.78 8.28 -18.84
N PRO A 20 42.04 9.32 -18.39
CA PRO A 20 41.42 9.32 -17.08
C PRO A 20 40.51 8.10 -16.90
N ALA A 21 40.38 7.64 -15.66
CA ALA A 21 39.53 6.51 -15.34
C ALA A 21 38.10 6.74 -15.84
N SER A 22 37.63 5.88 -16.73
CA SER A 22 36.24 5.85 -17.15
C SER A 22 35.43 5.10 -16.10
N LEU A 23 34.34 5.70 -15.65
CA LEU A 23 33.34 5.01 -14.85
C LEU A 23 32.70 3.93 -15.72
N HIS A 24 33.16 2.69 -15.58
CA HIS A 24 32.45 1.53 -16.08
C HIS A 24 31.37 1.18 -15.06
N LEU A 25 30.17 1.71 -15.26
CA LEU A 25 28.99 1.17 -14.60
C LEU A 25 28.91 -0.30 -15.03
N GLY A 26 29.10 -1.21 -14.06
CA GLY A 26 28.97 -2.64 -14.32
C GLY A 26 27.66 -2.96 -15.03
N ARG A 27 27.64 -4.04 -15.83
CA ARG A 27 26.39 -4.54 -16.41
C ARG A 27 25.37 -4.65 -15.28
N ARG A 28 24.27 -3.90 -15.38
CA ARG A 28 23.14 -4.03 -14.47
C ARG A 28 22.79 -5.51 -14.38
N PRO A 29 22.50 -6.05 -13.18
CA PRO A 29 21.96 -7.39 -13.04
C PRO A 29 20.86 -7.60 -14.07
N THR A 30 21.01 -8.61 -14.91
CA THR A 30 20.06 -8.95 -15.96
C THR A 30 18.81 -9.54 -15.32
N GLY A 31 17.91 -8.68 -14.94
CA GLY A 31 16.61 -8.97 -14.37
C GLY A 31 15.99 -7.65 -13.95
N GLN A 32 14.72 -7.39 -14.25
CA GLN A 32 14.07 -6.20 -13.70
C GLN A 32 14.15 -6.29 -12.17
N PRO A 33 14.89 -5.38 -11.49
CA PRO A 33 15.01 -5.44 -10.05
C PRO A 33 13.66 -5.00 -9.48
N ALA A 34 13.20 -5.72 -8.46
CA ALA A 34 11.98 -5.39 -7.73
C ALA A 34 12.26 -4.20 -6.80
N TYR A 35 12.68 -3.05 -7.36
CA TYR A 35 13.36 -1.99 -6.62
C TYR A 35 12.60 -1.53 -5.36
N TYR A 36 11.29 -1.32 -5.48
CA TYR A 36 10.46 -0.91 -4.34
C TYR A 36 10.43 -1.96 -3.21
N PHE A 37 10.39 -3.26 -3.56
CA PHE A 37 10.43 -4.34 -2.59
C PHE A 37 11.81 -4.46 -1.97
N SER A 38 12.87 -4.39 -2.79
CA SER A 38 14.26 -4.44 -2.33
C SER A 38 14.57 -3.35 -1.32
N ASP A 39 14.24 -2.09 -1.63
CA ASP A 39 14.43 -0.96 -0.72
C ASP A 39 13.63 -1.15 0.56
N TRP A 40 12.35 -1.58 0.46
CA TRP A 40 11.52 -1.82 1.63
C TRP A 40 12.10 -2.89 2.57
N ILE A 41 12.68 -3.96 2.02
CA ILE A 41 13.37 -4.98 2.82
C ILE A 41 14.64 -4.41 3.46
N ILE A 42 15.44 -3.64 2.72
CA ILE A 42 16.67 -3.00 3.25
C ILE A 42 16.34 -2.05 4.41
N ASP A 43 15.33 -1.21 4.25
CA ASP A 43 14.87 -0.29 5.31
C ASP A 43 14.48 -1.09 6.56
N ARG A 44 13.74 -2.19 6.40
CA ARG A 44 13.30 -3.04 7.52
C ARG A 44 14.42 -3.81 8.19
N LEU A 45 15.41 -4.27 7.44
CA LEU A 45 16.55 -5.00 8.00
C LEU A 45 17.38 -4.12 8.92
N THR A 46 17.49 -2.83 8.61
CA THR A 46 18.18 -1.86 9.45
C THR A 46 17.50 -1.76 10.82
N ASP A 47 16.17 -1.87 10.88
CA ASP A 47 15.41 -1.89 12.13
C ASP A 47 15.69 -3.15 12.98
N TYR A 48 15.98 -4.30 12.34
CA TYR A 48 16.23 -5.58 13.03
C TYR A 48 17.68 -5.80 13.44
N LEU A 49 18.62 -5.45 12.57
CA LEU A 49 20.04 -5.79 12.72
C LEU A 49 20.90 -4.59 13.11
N GLY A 50 20.37 -3.37 13.02
CA GLY A 50 21.16 -2.15 13.07
C GLY A 50 22.11 -2.01 11.86
N PRO A 51 22.94 -0.96 11.83
CA PRO A 51 24.00 -0.83 10.84
C PRO A 51 24.99 -2.00 10.95
N THR A 52 25.22 -2.73 9.86
CA THR A 52 26.15 -3.87 9.82
C THR A 52 26.94 -3.88 8.52
N GLU A 53 28.23 -4.22 8.60
CA GLU A 53 29.13 -4.39 7.44
C GLU A 53 29.20 -5.84 6.97
N ARG A 54 28.43 -6.75 7.58
CA ARG A 54 28.46 -8.17 7.23
C ARG A 54 27.77 -8.41 5.89
N ASN A 55 28.34 -9.31 5.09
CA ASN A 55 27.65 -9.84 3.90
C ASN A 55 26.52 -10.76 4.35
N LEU A 56 25.28 -10.42 3.97
CA LEU A 56 24.09 -11.18 4.32
C LEU A 56 23.43 -11.73 3.05
N VAL A 57 22.98 -12.99 3.11
CA VAL A 57 22.11 -13.57 2.11
C VAL A 57 20.70 -13.58 2.68
N ILE A 58 19.79 -12.87 2.02
CA ILE A 58 18.46 -12.59 2.55
C ILE A 58 17.44 -13.29 1.67
N LEU A 59 16.84 -14.34 2.22
CA LEU A 59 15.73 -15.03 1.60
C LEU A 59 14.45 -14.24 1.90
N THR A 60 13.69 -13.91 0.87
CA THR A 60 12.48 -13.08 0.99
C THR A 60 11.26 -13.83 0.48
N THR A 61 10.07 -13.29 0.72
CA THR A 61 8.80 -13.85 0.25
C THR A 61 8.46 -13.51 -1.19
N LEU A 62 9.27 -12.67 -1.85
CA LEU A 62 9.03 -12.16 -3.19
C LEU A 62 8.90 -13.30 -4.20
N ASP A 63 7.79 -13.32 -4.91
CA ASP A 63 7.60 -14.18 -6.06
C ASP A 63 8.01 -13.40 -7.32
N ARG A 64 9.06 -13.86 -8.00
CA ARG A 64 9.65 -13.15 -9.14
C ARG A 64 8.73 -13.12 -10.36
N GLU A 65 7.94 -14.16 -10.56
CA GLU A 65 6.98 -14.22 -11.67
C GLU A 65 5.82 -13.27 -11.39
N MET A 66 5.22 -13.34 -10.20
CA MET A 66 4.15 -12.42 -9.79
C MET A 66 4.61 -10.96 -9.83
N GLN A 67 5.83 -10.67 -9.36
CA GLN A 67 6.40 -9.33 -9.41
C GLN A 67 6.51 -8.82 -10.84
N HIS A 68 7.02 -9.63 -11.76
CA HIS A 68 7.12 -9.24 -13.17
C HIS A 68 5.74 -8.98 -13.79
N HIS A 69 4.74 -9.83 -13.47
CA HIS A 69 3.37 -9.62 -13.90
C HIS A 69 2.78 -8.33 -13.33
N ALA A 70 3.00 -8.06 -12.04
CA ALA A 70 2.54 -6.85 -11.36
C ALA A 70 3.12 -5.59 -12.02
N GLU A 71 4.44 -5.52 -12.21
CA GLU A 71 5.12 -4.40 -12.87
C GLU A 71 4.61 -4.18 -14.29
N ARG A 72 4.47 -5.27 -15.07
CA ARG A 72 3.98 -5.20 -16.46
C ARG A 72 2.53 -4.69 -16.53
N ILE A 73 1.64 -5.22 -15.71
CA ILE A 73 0.22 -4.80 -15.69
C ILE A 73 0.13 -3.34 -15.21
N PHE A 74 0.85 -3.01 -14.15
CA PHE A 74 0.87 -1.67 -13.59
C PHE A 74 1.38 -0.64 -14.61
N ALA A 75 2.47 -0.92 -15.32
CA ALA A 75 2.98 -0.06 -16.39
C ALA A 75 1.95 0.14 -17.52
N LYS A 76 1.24 -0.93 -17.92
CA LYS A 76 0.16 -0.86 -18.93
C LYS A 76 -1.01 0.04 -18.50
N LEU A 77 -1.32 0.14 -17.20
CA LEU A 77 -2.35 1.06 -16.72
C LEU A 77 -2.00 2.51 -17.08
N PHE A 78 -0.74 2.91 -16.93
CA PHE A 78 -0.25 4.28 -17.17
C PHE A 78 0.01 4.62 -18.64
N THR A 79 -0.03 3.64 -19.54
CA THR A 79 -0.10 3.90 -20.99
C THR A 79 -1.53 3.84 -21.53
N GLY A 80 -2.45 3.19 -20.80
CA GLY A 80 -3.86 3.05 -21.16
C GLY A 80 -4.82 3.84 -20.25
N PRO A 81 -5.62 3.16 -19.40
CA PRO A 81 -6.74 3.77 -18.69
C PRO A 81 -6.35 4.88 -17.71
N ALA A 82 -5.23 4.74 -16.99
CA ALA A 82 -4.77 5.76 -16.05
C ALA A 82 -4.37 7.04 -16.78
N ARG A 83 -3.74 6.94 -17.96
CA ARG A 83 -3.44 8.10 -18.82
C ARG A 83 -4.70 8.82 -19.26
N LYS A 84 -5.71 8.08 -19.75
CA LYS A 84 -7.00 8.66 -20.20
C LYS A 84 -7.71 9.42 -19.08
N ARG A 85 -7.60 8.92 -17.84
CA ARG A 85 -8.17 9.53 -16.63
C ARG A 85 -7.25 10.54 -15.95
N LYS A 86 -6.11 10.88 -16.55
CA LYS A 86 -5.09 11.80 -16.00
C LYS A 86 -4.60 11.39 -14.59
N ILE A 87 -4.55 10.10 -14.30
CA ILE A 87 -4.01 9.56 -13.04
C ILE A 87 -2.48 9.60 -13.10
N GLY A 88 -1.85 10.29 -12.16
CA GLY A 88 -0.41 10.50 -12.13
C GLY A 88 0.40 9.37 -11.49
N GLN A 89 -0.17 8.67 -10.50
CA GLN A 89 0.52 7.69 -9.65
C GLN A 89 -0.43 6.59 -9.16
N GLY A 90 0.13 5.54 -8.59
CA GLY A 90 -0.59 4.45 -7.92
C GLY A 90 0.37 3.56 -7.13
N ALA A 91 -0.17 2.49 -6.56
CA ALA A 91 0.60 1.40 -5.97
C ALA A 91 -0.13 0.07 -6.20
N LEU A 92 0.60 -1.03 -6.09
CA LEU A 92 0.07 -2.39 -6.10
C LEU A 92 0.81 -3.21 -5.06
N LEU A 93 0.05 -3.96 -4.27
CA LEU A 93 0.58 -4.91 -3.31
C LEU A 93 -0.16 -6.24 -3.49
N ALA A 94 0.57 -7.35 -3.49
CA ALA A 94 0.00 -8.69 -3.45
C ALA A 94 0.55 -9.40 -2.21
N MET A 95 -0.34 -9.81 -1.32
CA MET A 95 -0.01 -10.50 -0.07
C MET A 95 -0.76 -11.84 -0.01
N ALA A 96 -0.08 -12.87 0.48
CA ALA A 96 -0.73 -14.14 0.80
C ALA A 96 -1.38 -14.07 2.21
N PRO A 97 -2.36 -14.93 2.53
CA PRO A 97 -3.06 -14.90 3.83
C PRO A 97 -2.16 -15.05 5.07
N ASN A 98 -0.94 -15.59 4.89
CA ASN A 98 0.06 -15.71 5.95
C ASN A 98 0.93 -14.44 6.13
N GLY A 99 0.58 -13.33 5.50
CA GLY A 99 1.33 -12.07 5.55
C GLY A 99 2.49 -11.97 4.56
N ALA A 100 2.76 -13.02 3.76
CA ALA A 100 3.87 -13.01 2.82
C ALA A 100 3.60 -12.06 1.64
N VAL A 101 4.40 -10.99 1.52
CA VAL A 101 4.33 -10.08 0.38
C VAL A 101 4.98 -10.75 -0.83
N ARG A 102 4.16 -11.04 -1.84
CA ARG A 102 4.57 -11.76 -3.06
C ARG A 102 4.95 -10.82 -4.20
N ALA A 103 4.31 -9.65 -4.27
CA ALA A 103 4.66 -8.60 -5.23
C ALA A 103 4.37 -7.21 -4.66
N MET A 104 5.20 -6.23 -5.03
CA MET A 104 5.07 -4.85 -4.60
C MET A 104 5.50 -3.88 -5.70
N VAL A 105 4.63 -2.91 -6.02
CA VAL A 105 4.92 -1.78 -6.90
C VAL A 105 4.55 -0.49 -6.16
N GLY A 106 5.55 0.33 -5.84
CA GLY A 106 5.37 1.56 -5.04
C GLY A 106 5.04 2.81 -5.86
N GLY A 107 5.06 2.74 -7.19
CA GLY A 107 4.86 3.92 -8.03
C GLY A 107 5.06 3.65 -9.52
N ARG A 108 4.70 4.64 -10.34
CA ARG A 108 4.72 4.55 -11.82
C ARG A 108 6.11 4.30 -12.41
N ASP A 109 7.12 4.96 -11.87
CA ASP A 109 8.49 4.89 -12.36
C ASP A 109 9.45 5.13 -11.19
N TYR A 110 10.10 4.06 -10.76
CA TYR A 110 11.05 4.09 -9.65
C TYR A 110 12.21 5.07 -9.89
N ARG A 111 12.67 5.23 -11.15
CA ARG A 111 13.79 6.11 -11.47
C ARG A 111 13.44 7.59 -11.32
N ARG A 112 12.15 7.92 -11.38
CA ARG A 112 11.65 9.28 -11.16
C ARG A 112 11.27 9.53 -9.71
N SER A 113 10.86 8.51 -8.97
CA SER A 113 10.42 8.62 -7.59
C SER A 113 10.61 7.29 -6.87
N GLN A 114 11.46 7.29 -5.85
CA GLN A 114 11.68 6.13 -4.97
C GLN A 114 10.66 6.07 -3.81
N TYR A 115 9.77 7.07 -3.71
CA TYR A 115 8.71 7.09 -2.71
C TYR A 115 7.75 5.92 -2.93
N ASN A 116 7.79 4.96 -2.02
CA ASN A 116 7.05 3.71 -2.08
C ASN A 116 5.64 3.89 -1.53
N ARG A 117 4.67 4.15 -2.41
CA ARG A 117 3.27 4.37 -2.03
C ARG A 117 2.59 3.12 -1.47
N ALA A 118 3.14 1.92 -1.67
CA ALA A 118 2.59 0.71 -1.07
C ALA A 118 2.79 0.68 0.46
N THR A 119 3.83 1.35 0.97
CA THR A 119 4.23 1.30 2.38
C THR A 119 4.25 2.66 3.07
N GLN A 120 4.47 3.75 2.32
CA GLN A 120 4.68 5.10 2.87
C GLN A 120 3.47 6.03 2.67
N ALA A 121 2.66 5.79 1.63
CA ALA A 121 1.53 6.68 1.33
C ALA A 121 0.33 6.32 2.20
N ARG A 122 -0.19 7.32 2.91
CA ARG A 122 -1.48 7.23 3.59
C ARG A 122 -2.55 7.89 2.75
N ARG A 123 -3.70 7.23 2.62
CA ARG A 123 -4.87 7.72 1.87
C ARG A 123 -6.15 7.27 2.55
N GLN A 124 -7.22 8.03 2.34
CA GLN A 124 -8.56 7.60 2.72
C GLN A 124 -8.96 6.38 1.87
N PRO A 125 -9.24 5.22 2.49
CA PRO A 125 -9.62 3.99 1.78
C PRO A 125 -11.05 4.07 1.22
N GLY A 126 -11.88 4.97 1.75
CA GLY A 126 -13.28 5.06 1.38
C GLY A 126 -14.03 3.75 1.69
N SER A 127 -14.84 3.30 0.74
CA SER A 127 -15.64 2.07 0.90
C SER A 127 -14.83 0.80 1.13
N ALA A 128 -13.53 0.78 0.81
CA ALA A 128 -12.65 -0.36 1.12
C ALA A 128 -12.52 -0.62 2.63
N PHE A 129 -12.88 0.35 3.49
CA PHE A 129 -12.90 0.19 4.95
C PHE A 129 -14.18 -0.47 5.49
N LYS A 130 -15.26 -0.52 4.72
CA LYS A 130 -16.55 -1.08 5.19
C LYS A 130 -16.46 -2.52 5.71
N PRO A 131 -15.67 -3.44 5.13
CA PRO A 131 -15.49 -4.76 5.72
C PRO A 131 -15.09 -4.72 7.21
N VAL A 132 -14.31 -3.73 7.65
CA VAL A 132 -13.94 -3.56 9.07
C VAL A 132 -15.16 -3.18 9.92
N VAL A 133 -15.99 -2.25 9.43
CA VAL A 133 -17.24 -1.82 10.09
C VAL A 133 -18.20 -3.00 10.22
N PHE A 134 -18.33 -3.79 9.15
CA PHE A 134 -19.22 -4.95 9.14
C PHE A 134 -18.65 -6.11 9.97
N LEU A 135 -17.33 -6.26 10.06
CA LEU A 135 -16.72 -7.22 10.98
C LEU A 135 -17.11 -6.93 12.43
N ALA A 136 -16.99 -5.68 12.88
CA ALA A 136 -17.44 -5.28 14.23
C ALA A 136 -18.94 -5.57 14.44
N GLY A 137 -19.75 -5.38 13.38
CA GLY A 137 -21.14 -5.82 13.32
C GLY A 137 -21.35 -7.31 13.61
N LEU A 138 -20.64 -8.16 12.88
CA LEU A 138 -20.72 -9.61 13.03
C LEU A 138 -20.31 -10.06 14.43
N GLU A 139 -19.25 -9.47 14.98
CA GLU A 139 -18.72 -9.81 16.30
C GLU A 139 -19.68 -9.42 17.44
N LEU A 140 -20.52 -8.39 17.23
CA LEU A 140 -21.60 -8.01 18.16
C LEU A 140 -22.91 -8.76 17.89
N GLY A 141 -22.88 -9.82 17.07
CA GLY A 141 -24.02 -10.70 16.83
C GLY A 141 -24.97 -10.28 15.70
N LEU A 142 -24.61 -9.28 14.88
CA LEU A 142 -25.35 -9.07 13.62
C LEU A 142 -25.14 -10.27 12.70
N ARG A 143 -26.20 -10.68 12.03
CA ARG A 143 -26.19 -11.82 11.11
C ARG A 143 -26.33 -11.34 9.67
N SER A 144 -25.95 -12.17 8.71
CA SER A 144 -26.03 -11.86 7.28
C SER A 144 -27.44 -11.45 6.81
N ASP A 145 -28.48 -11.98 7.48
CA ASP A 145 -29.90 -11.75 7.24
C ASP A 145 -30.50 -10.62 8.11
N THR A 146 -29.72 -10.03 9.04
CA THR A 146 -30.18 -8.88 9.82
C THR A 146 -30.54 -7.74 8.89
N THR A 147 -31.74 -7.19 9.02
CA THR A 147 -32.25 -6.17 8.11
C THR A 147 -31.94 -4.76 8.60
N PHE A 148 -31.62 -3.89 7.65
CA PHE A 148 -31.41 -2.46 7.82
C PHE A 148 -32.24 -1.71 6.78
N ASN A 149 -32.57 -0.45 7.07
CA ASN A 149 -33.28 0.39 6.12
C ASN A 149 -32.30 1.39 5.48
N ASP A 150 -31.97 1.18 4.21
CA ASP A 150 -31.15 2.06 3.40
C ASP A 150 -31.95 3.32 3.01
N LYS A 151 -31.90 4.34 3.88
CA LYS A 151 -32.56 5.66 3.75
C LYS A 151 -31.61 6.79 4.20
N PRO A 152 -31.92 8.08 3.95
CA PRO A 152 -31.12 9.17 4.51
C PRO A 152 -30.93 9.03 6.03
N ILE A 153 -29.72 9.32 6.50
CA ILE A 153 -29.34 9.27 7.92
C ILE A 153 -28.62 10.55 8.31
N THR A 154 -28.85 11.02 9.53
CA THR A 154 -28.12 12.13 10.14
C THR A 154 -27.61 11.68 11.50
N VAL A 155 -26.31 11.87 11.75
CA VAL A 155 -25.63 11.56 13.01
C VAL A 155 -24.78 12.77 13.37
N ASP A 156 -24.91 13.29 14.59
CA ASP A 156 -24.12 14.44 15.08
C ASP A 156 -24.12 15.65 14.11
N GLY A 157 -25.27 15.94 13.49
CA GLY A 157 -25.41 17.03 12.50
C GLY A 157 -24.82 16.74 11.11
N TRP A 158 -24.24 15.55 10.90
CA TRP A 158 -23.68 15.11 9.62
C TRP A 158 -24.63 14.16 8.89
N SER A 159 -24.97 14.50 7.63
CA SER A 159 -25.89 13.73 6.79
C SER A 159 -25.20 13.18 5.53
N PRO A 160 -24.54 12.00 5.62
CA PRO A 160 -23.91 11.39 4.46
C PRO A 160 -24.94 10.91 3.44
N LYS A 161 -24.52 10.83 2.18
CA LYS A 161 -25.35 10.34 1.09
C LYS A 161 -24.74 9.08 0.49
N ASN A 162 -25.60 8.18 0.00
CA ASN A 162 -25.17 7.08 -0.86
C ASN A 162 -24.66 7.60 -2.20
N TYR A 163 -23.86 6.78 -2.88
CA TYR A 163 -23.48 7.07 -4.26
C TYR A 163 -24.71 7.31 -5.14
N ALA A 164 -24.68 8.38 -5.93
CA ALA A 164 -25.79 8.84 -6.76
C ALA A 164 -27.12 9.11 -6.00
N ASN A 165 -27.08 9.31 -4.67
CA ASN A 165 -28.25 9.53 -3.82
C ASN A 165 -29.34 8.44 -3.94
N LYS A 166 -28.95 7.20 -4.29
CA LYS A 166 -29.87 6.07 -4.43
C LYS A 166 -30.04 5.32 -3.12
N TYR A 167 -31.29 5.12 -2.73
CA TYR A 167 -31.72 4.41 -1.52
C TYR A 167 -32.55 3.21 -1.91
N ARG A 168 -32.24 2.04 -1.33
CA ARG A 168 -32.85 0.75 -1.70
C ARG A 168 -33.94 0.29 -0.74
N GLY A 169 -34.22 1.05 0.31
CA GLY A 169 -35.14 0.63 1.36
C GLY A 169 -34.56 -0.53 2.16
N GLN A 170 -35.33 -1.58 2.40
CA GLN A 170 -34.87 -2.70 3.21
C GLN A 170 -33.74 -3.47 2.51
N LEU A 171 -32.61 -3.62 3.21
CA LEU A 171 -31.48 -4.45 2.81
C LEU A 171 -31.11 -5.38 3.95
N THR A 172 -30.67 -6.59 3.62
CA THR A 172 -29.96 -7.43 4.59
C THR A 172 -28.55 -6.87 4.84
N PHE A 173 -27.94 -7.27 5.95
CA PHE A 173 -26.56 -6.92 6.28
C PHE A 173 -25.58 -7.31 5.16
N SER A 174 -25.73 -8.51 4.58
CA SER A 174 -24.91 -8.94 3.44
C SER A 174 -25.15 -8.07 2.18
N GLN A 175 -26.40 -7.74 1.87
CA GLN A 175 -26.74 -6.86 0.74
C GLN A 175 -26.19 -5.44 0.94
N ALA A 176 -26.25 -4.91 2.16
CA ALA A 176 -25.75 -3.59 2.48
C ALA A 176 -24.24 -3.46 2.24
N LEU A 177 -23.47 -4.49 2.60
CA LEU A 177 -22.04 -4.56 2.27
C LEU A 177 -21.82 -4.70 0.76
N ALA A 178 -22.56 -5.61 0.10
CA ALA A 178 -22.43 -5.87 -1.34
C ALA A 178 -22.74 -4.64 -2.20
N TYR A 179 -23.77 -3.86 -1.84
CA TYR A 179 -24.10 -2.60 -2.51
C TYR A 179 -23.28 -1.41 -2.01
N SER A 180 -22.41 -1.61 -1.02
CA SER A 180 -21.66 -0.56 -0.36
C SER A 180 -22.57 0.62 0.03
N SER A 181 -23.67 0.35 0.74
CA SER A 181 -24.52 1.42 1.27
C SER A 181 -23.74 2.25 2.28
N ASN A 182 -23.71 3.58 2.12
CA ASN A 182 -23.11 4.50 3.09
C ASN A 182 -24.04 4.65 4.29
N SER A 183 -25.34 4.78 4.06
CA SER A 183 -26.33 4.89 5.12
C SER A 183 -26.28 3.69 6.07
N VAL A 184 -26.29 2.47 5.53
CA VAL A 184 -26.27 1.27 6.37
C VAL A 184 -24.90 1.08 7.04
N ALA A 185 -23.78 1.40 6.39
CA ALA A 185 -22.47 1.37 7.06
C ALA A 185 -22.43 2.29 8.29
N VAL A 186 -23.02 3.48 8.20
CA VAL A 186 -23.14 4.40 9.35
C VAL A 186 -24.08 3.80 10.41
N GLN A 187 -25.25 3.26 10.03
CA GLN A 187 -26.16 2.61 10.97
C GLN A 187 -25.49 1.45 11.72
N VAL A 188 -24.68 0.62 11.04
CA VAL A 188 -23.93 -0.46 11.66
C VAL A 188 -22.91 0.09 12.65
N SER A 189 -22.10 1.06 12.24
CA SER A 189 -21.10 1.71 13.10
C SER A 189 -21.73 2.32 14.36
N GLU A 190 -22.85 3.01 14.23
CA GLU A 190 -23.55 3.62 15.37
C GLU A 190 -24.23 2.57 16.26
N ARG A 191 -24.75 1.48 15.68
CA ARG A 191 -25.38 0.40 16.43
C ARG A 191 -24.38 -0.40 17.27
N VAL A 192 -23.18 -0.64 16.73
CA VAL A 192 -22.14 -1.38 17.47
C VAL A 192 -21.31 -0.49 18.39
N GLY A 193 -21.20 0.79 18.06
CA GLY A 193 -20.30 1.71 18.73
C GLY A 193 -19.00 1.89 17.94
N ARG A 194 -18.62 3.15 17.76
CA ARG A 194 -17.45 3.56 16.95
C ARG A 194 -16.13 2.99 17.49
N ASP A 195 -16.00 2.84 18.81
CA ASP A 195 -14.79 2.30 19.43
C ASP A 195 -14.59 0.82 19.09
N LEU A 196 -15.66 0.03 18.95
CA LEU A 196 -15.56 -1.37 18.51
C LEU A 196 -15.17 -1.49 17.03
N VAL A 197 -15.57 -0.53 16.18
CA VAL A 197 -15.07 -0.44 14.80
C VAL A 197 -13.57 -0.15 14.79
N ILE A 198 -13.11 0.75 15.67
CA ILE A 198 -11.69 1.07 15.79
C ILE A 198 -10.91 -0.13 16.33
N ASP A 199 -11.43 -0.82 17.35
CA ASP A 199 -10.83 -2.04 17.89
C ASP A 199 -10.69 -3.14 16.83
N ALA A 200 -11.75 -3.37 16.03
CA ALA A 200 -11.68 -4.28 14.89
C ALA A 200 -10.58 -3.90 13.90
N ALA A 201 -10.43 -2.61 13.58
CA ALA A 201 -9.33 -2.13 12.74
C ALA A 201 -7.94 -2.42 13.37
N ARG A 202 -7.80 -2.26 14.69
CA ARG A 202 -6.55 -2.56 15.41
C ARG A 202 -6.22 -4.05 15.38
N ARG A 203 -7.21 -4.92 15.60
CA ARG A 203 -7.03 -6.39 15.53
C ARG A 203 -6.68 -6.87 14.13
N LEU A 204 -7.11 -6.15 13.09
CA LEU A 204 -6.67 -6.37 11.71
C LEU A 204 -5.28 -5.80 11.38
N GLY A 205 -4.57 -5.23 12.36
CA GLY A 205 -3.19 -4.76 12.19
C GLY A 205 -3.05 -3.32 11.71
N MET A 206 -4.15 -2.55 11.62
CA MET A 206 -4.05 -1.13 11.26
C MET A 206 -3.41 -0.33 12.39
N THR A 207 -2.31 0.37 12.10
CA THR A 207 -1.55 1.18 13.07
C THR A 207 -1.79 2.68 12.88
N SER A 208 -2.28 3.10 11.72
CA SER A 208 -2.65 4.50 11.42
C SER A 208 -3.59 5.11 12.47
N ARG A 209 -3.55 6.43 12.63
CA ARG A 209 -4.42 7.15 13.56
C ARG A 209 -5.86 7.12 13.03
N ILE A 210 -6.78 6.58 13.82
CA ILE A 210 -8.22 6.54 13.51
C ILE A 210 -8.93 7.29 14.63
N ALA A 211 -9.64 8.36 14.28
CA ALA A 211 -10.37 9.19 15.23
C ALA A 211 -11.81 8.69 15.39
N THR A 212 -12.36 8.76 16.60
CA THR A 212 -13.74 8.37 16.88
C THR A 212 -14.72 9.44 16.38
N HIS A 213 -15.10 9.36 15.10
CA HIS A 213 -16.04 10.29 14.45
C HIS A 213 -17.03 9.50 13.58
N PRO A 214 -18.30 9.93 13.37
CA PRO A 214 -19.28 9.16 12.58
C PRO A 214 -18.79 8.76 11.18
N SER A 215 -17.92 9.61 10.60
CA SER A 215 -17.40 9.42 9.25
C SER A 215 -16.44 8.25 9.08
N ILE A 216 -15.93 7.64 10.17
CA ILE A 216 -15.08 6.43 10.08
C ILE A 216 -15.77 5.29 9.35
N ALA A 217 -17.10 5.20 9.46
CA ALA A 217 -17.91 4.19 8.77
C ALA A 217 -17.75 4.22 7.24
N LEU A 218 -17.28 5.36 6.71
CA LEU A 218 -17.06 5.58 5.27
C LEU A 218 -15.58 5.60 4.88
N GLY A 219 -14.67 5.23 5.79
CA GLY A 219 -13.24 5.13 5.51
C GLY A 219 -12.55 6.49 5.32
N THR A 220 -12.80 7.43 6.24
CA THR A 220 -12.18 8.77 6.22
C THR A 220 -10.83 8.86 6.94
N ALA A 221 -10.44 7.82 7.69
CA ALA A 221 -9.10 7.73 8.27
C ALA A 221 -8.07 7.44 7.18
N GLU A 222 -6.91 8.10 7.22
CA GLU A 222 -5.84 7.82 6.28
C GLU A 222 -5.06 6.58 6.73
N VAL A 223 -5.00 5.56 5.87
CA VAL A 223 -4.28 4.30 6.13
C VAL A 223 -3.32 3.99 4.99
N GLY A 224 -2.30 3.18 5.26
CA GLY A 224 -1.38 2.66 4.25
C GLY A 224 -1.98 1.50 3.46
N LEU A 225 -1.55 1.31 2.20
CA LEU A 225 -2.00 0.16 1.40
C LEU A 225 -1.61 -1.18 2.05
N LEU A 226 -0.42 -1.25 2.65
CA LEU A 226 0.02 -2.42 3.42
C LEU A 226 -0.89 -2.75 4.60
N GLU A 227 -1.51 -1.75 5.24
CA GLU A 227 -2.44 -1.97 6.36
C GLU A 227 -3.84 -2.40 5.91
N LEU A 228 -4.17 -2.20 4.63
CA LEU A 228 -5.46 -2.56 4.02
C LEU A 228 -5.46 -3.96 3.39
N THR A 229 -4.30 -4.61 3.29
CA THR A 229 -4.11 -5.87 2.55
C THR A 229 -3.90 -7.01 3.52
#